data_AF-A0A955UEW9-F1
#
_entry.id   AF-A0A955UEW9-F1
#
_cell.length_a   1.000
_cell.length_b   1.000
_cell.length_c   1.000
_cell.angle_alpha   90.00
_cell.angle_beta   90.00
_cell.angle_gamma   90.00
#
_symmetry.space_group_name_H-M   'P 1'
#
loop_
_entity.id
_entity.type
_entity.pdbx_description
1 polymer ?
#
loop_
_entity_poly.entity_id
_entity_poly.type
_entity_poly.pdbx_seq_one_letter_code
_entity_poly.pdbx_strand_id
1 'polypeptide(L)'
;QLHAIEPRQTVVQVVDYFDPSMPTLSLPLNALHDAVWNMEDYFRKYHKYIGAQEHLQPRVDAAYKEVARLEGKLAQLEQGKVDPEGLPRTKKKTGPSIPQGTRVSKGRPAPSQGYRTYTSADGLPILVGKTAKDNDHLTLKVANPDDLWLHARGTPGSHVVVRLEKGATVPPETLKDAATLTLWFSDLRKSGKGEVIYTLRKFVRKGKGFKPGSVTVEREKSLWIELKEDRLNRLKGETNSG
;
A
#
# COMPACT_ATOMS: atom_id res chain seq x y z
N GLN A 1 -9.12 -7.96 -38.16
CA GLN A 1 -7.68 -7.70 -38.41
C GLN A 1 -6.72 -8.67 -37.69
N LEU A 2 -7.19 -9.64 -36.90
CA LEU A 2 -6.32 -10.64 -36.22
C LEU A 2 -5.53 -11.56 -37.16
N HIS A 3 -5.95 -11.73 -38.41
CA HIS A 3 -5.33 -12.62 -39.39
C HIS A 3 -4.07 -12.03 -40.06
N ALA A 4 -3.69 -10.79 -39.75
CA ALA A 4 -2.58 -10.08 -40.38
C ALA A 4 -1.33 -9.94 -39.49
N ILE A 5 -1.30 -10.62 -38.34
CA ILE A 5 -0.17 -10.60 -37.41
C ILE A 5 0.64 -11.88 -37.62
N GLU A 6 1.85 -11.72 -38.17
CA GLU A 6 2.78 -12.81 -38.41
C GLU A 6 3.36 -13.35 -37.10
N PRO A 7 3.68 -14.66 -37.02
CA PRO A 7 4.37 -15.22 -35.86
C PRO A 7 5.69 -14.48 -35.60
N ARG A 8 5.93 -14.09 -34.34
CA ARG A 8 7.14 -13.35 -33.88
C ARG A 8 7.24 -11.90 -34.33
N GLN A 9 6.19 -11.32 -34.90
CA GLN A 9 6.13 -9.90 -35.20
C GLN A 9 6.19 -9.06 -33.92
N THR A 10 7.00 -7.99 -33.92
CA THR A 10 7.22 -7.11 -32.75
C THR A 10 6.44 -5.80 -32.83
N VAL A 11 5.83 -5.48 -33.98
CA VAL A 11 5.05 -4.25 -34.19
C VAL A 11 3.92 -4.54 -35.18
N VAL A 12 2.70 -4.10 -34.87
CA VAL A 12 1.56 -4.11 -35.81
C VAL A 12 1.14 -2.70 -36.15
N GLN A 13 0.81 -2.46 -37.42
CA GLN A 13 0.22 -1.20 -37.88
C GLN A 13 -1.30 -1.38 -37.90
N VAL A 14 -2.02 -0.52 -37.18
CA VAL A 14 -3.48 -0.53 -37.12
C VAL A 14 -4.01 0.86 -37.42
N VAL A 15 -5.15 0.94 -38.11
CA VAL A 15 -5.81 2.22 -38.34
C VAL A 15 -6.57 2.63 -37.09
N ASP A 16 -6.42 3.89 -36.67
CA ASP A 16 -7.25 4.46 -35.61
C ASP A 16 -8.62 4.86 -36.18
N TYR A 17 -9.62 4.04 -35.94
CA TYR A 17 -11.00 4.32 -36.37
C TYR A 17 -11.73 5.34 -35.48
N PHE A 18 -11.12 5.80 -34.38
CA PHE A 18 -11.72 6.76 -33.45
C PHE A 18 -11.30 8.20 -33.74
N ASP A 19 -10.29 8.41 -34.60
CA ASP A 19 -9.87 9.73 -35.07
C ASP A 19 -10.40 9.99 -36.50
N PRO A 20 -11.03 11.14 -36.79
CA PRO A 20 -11.53 11.47 -38.13
C PRO A 20 -10.46 11.47 -39.23
N SER A 21 -9.19 11.69 -38.88
CA SER A 21 -8.05 11.66 -39.80
C SER A 21 -7.55 10.25 -40.12
N MET A 22 -8.08 9.23 -39.43
CA MET A 22 -7.74 7.81 -39.56
C MET A 22 -6.23 7.53 -39.68
N PRO A 23 -5.41 8.04 -38.75
CA PRO A 23 -3.98 7.81 -38.78
C PRO A 23 -3.67 6.32 -38.56
N THR A 24 -2.56 5.87 -39.12
CA THR A 24 -2.05 4.53 -38.85
C THR A 24 -1.16 4.56 -37.60
N LEU A 25 -1.53 3.76 -36.60
CA LEU A 25 -0.83 3.61 -35.33
C LEU A 25 0.08 2.38 -35.34
N SER A 26 1.32 2.56 -34.87
CA SER A 26 2.25 1.47 -34.63
C SER A 26 2.15 0.97 -33.19
N LEU A 27 1.67 -0.27 -33.01
CA LEU A 27 1.52 -0.91 -31.70
C LEU A 27 2.59 -1.99 -31.48
N PRO A 28 3.42 -1.90 -30.42
CA PRO A 28 4.42 -2.93 -30.12
C PRO A 28 3.80 -4.24 -29.62
N LEU A 29 4.14 -5.34 -30.27
CA LEU A 29 3.76 -6.70 -29.90
C LEU A 29 4.88 -7.41 -29.14
N ASN A 30 4.50 -8.32 -28.26
CA ASN A 30 5.41 -9.29 -27.68
C ASN A 30 5.55 -10.50 -28.62
N ALA A 31 6.69 -10.60 -29.29
CA ALA A 31 7.03 -11.66 -30.24
C ALA A 31 7.11 -13.08 -29.63
N LEU A 32 7.12 -13.22 -28.30
CA LEU A 32 7.08 -14.51 -27.61
C LEU A 32 5.67 -15.06 -27.43
N HIS A 33 4.64 -14.28 -27.80
CA HIS A 33 3.24 -14.64 -27.65
C HIS A 33 2.47 -14.50 -28.96
N ASP A 34 1.33 -15.17 -29.04
CA ASP A 34 0.46 -15.15 -30.21
C ASP A 34 -0.36 -13.84 -30.30
N ALA A 35 -1.07 -13.67 -31.42
CA ALA A 35 -1.85 -12.49 -31.71
C ALA A 35 -3.01 -12.28 -30.71
N VAL A 36 -3.64 -13.38 -30.27
CA VAL A 36 -4.75 -13.35 -29.30
C VAL A 36 -4.25 -12.87 -27.94
N TRP A 37 -3.12 -13.39 -27.46
CA TRP A 37 -2.54 -12.98 -26.19
C TRP A 37 -2.13 -11.51 -26.20
N ASN A 38 -1.50 -11.03 -27.28
CA ASN A 38 -1.11 -9.63 -27.40
C ASN A 38 -2.34 -8.71 -27.35
N MET A 39 -3.43 -9.10 -28.02
CA MET A 39 -4.71 -8.39 -27.96
C MET A 39 -5.29 -8.35 -26.54
N GLU A 40 -5.35 -9.49 -25.85
CA GLU A 40 -5.83 -9.58 -24.47
C GLU A 40 -4.97 -8.74 -23.50
N ASP A 41 -3.65 -8.66 -23.72
CA ASP A 41 -2.75 -7.80 -22.93
C ASP A 41 -3.06 -6.32 -23.13
N TYR A 42 -3.34 -5.89 -24.37
CA TYR A 42 -3.79 -4.53 -24.66
C TYR A 42 -5.15 -4.21 -24.04
N PHE A 43 -6.13 -5.11 -24.11
CA PHE A 43 -7.42 -4.93 -23.43
C PHE A 43 -7.25 -4.83 -21.90
N ARG A 44 -6.41 -5.68 -21.32
CA ARG A 44 -6.10 -5.65 -19.88
C ARG A 44 -5.41 -4.35 -19.47
N LYS A 45 -4.49 -3.83 -20.28
CA LYS A 45 -3.87 -2.51 -20.08
C LYS A 45 -4.91 -1.40 -20.16
N TYR A 46 -5.75 -1.40 -21.21
CA TYR A 46 -6.83 -0.43 -21.39
C TYR A 46 -7.76 -0.38 -20.17
N HIS A 47 -8.31 -1.51 -19.73
CA HIS A 47 -9.19 -1.55 -18.56
C HIS A 47 -8.49 -1.11 -17.26
N LYS A 48 -7.18 -1.38 -17.13
CA LYS A 48 -6.38 -0.87 -16.00
C LYS A 48 -6.24 0.65 -16.05
N TYR A 49 -5.99 1.24 -17.22
CA TYR A 49 -5.85 2.69 -17.37
C TYR A 49 -7.19 3.41 -17.18
N ILE A 50 -8.30 2.86 -17.68
CA ILE A 50 -9.65 3.38 -17.46
C ILE A 50 -10.02 3.32 -15.97
N GLY A 51 -9.82 2.18 -15.29
CA GLY A 51 -10.08 2.09 -13.86
C GLY A 51 -9.16 2.99 -13.01
N ALA A 52 -7.92 3.23 -13.47
CA ALA A 52 -7.03 4.21 -12.82
C ALA A 52 -7.53 5.65 -13.00
N GLN A 53 -8.12 5.99 -14.15
CA GLN A 53 -8.69 7.30 -14.45
C GLN A 53 -9.92 7.60 -13.59
N GLU A 54 -10.82 6.62 -13.39
CA GLU A 54 -11.99 6.75 -12.49
C GLU A 54 -11.61 7.12 -11.06
N HIS A 55 -10.49 6.59 -10.56
CA HIS A 55 -10.00 6.88 -9.22
C HIS A 55 -9.05 8.10 -9.13
N LEU A 56 -8.60 8.64 -10.27
CA LEU A 56 -7.71 9.79 -10.31
C LEU A 56 -8.48 11.10 -10.12
N GLN A 57 -9.66 11.21 -10.74
CA GLN A 57 -10.46 12.44 -10.71
C GLN A 57 -10.86 12.86 -9.29
N PRO A 58 -11.35 11.97 -8.40
CA PRO A 58 -11.68 12.35 -7.04
C PRO A 58 -10.47 12.83 -6.23
N ARG A 59 -9.26 12.36 -6.55
CA ARG A 59 -8.02 12.77 -5.89
C ARG A 59 -7.57 14.15 -6.34
N VAL A 60 -7.73 14.45 -7.63
CA VAL A 60 -7.49 15.78 -8.21
C VAL A 60 -8.47 16.79 -7.60
N ASP A 61 -9.75 16.45 -7.55
CA ASP A 61 -10.77 17.32 -6.95
C ASP A 61 -10.52 17.59 -5.46
N ALA A 62 -10.11 16.55 -4.71
CA ALA A 62 -9.72 16.69 -3.30
C ALA A 62 -8.50 17.60 -3.12
N ALA A 63 -7.52 17.52 -4.03
CA ALA A 63 -6.34 18.39 -4.00
C ALA A 63 -6.72 19.85 -4.28
N TYR A 64 -7.56 20.13 -5.28
CA TYR A 64 -8.04 21.48 -5.57
C TYR A 64 -8.86 22.08 -4.42
N LYS A 65 -9.71 21.28 -3.75
CA LYS A 65 -10.43 21.73 -2.55
C LYS A 65 -9.49 22.12 -1.41
N GLU A 66 -8.41 21.37 -1.23
CA GLU A 66 -7.42 21.67 -0.20
C GLU A 66 -6.61 22.93 -0.53
N VAL A 67 -6.25 23.14 -1.80
CA VAL A 67 -5.63 24.40 -2.27
C VAL A 67 -6.53 25.59 -1.96
N ALA A 68 -7.80 25.56 -2.39
CA ALA A 68 -8.76 26.62 -2.13
C ALA A 68 -8.94 26.91 -0.63
N ARG A 69 -8.97 25.85 0.22
CA ARG A 69 -9.04 25.98 1.68
C ARG A 69 -7.82 26.68 2.26
N LEU A 70 -6.63 26.41 1.73
CA LEU A 70 -5.38 27.02 2.18
C LEU A 70 -5.26 28.48 1.72
N GLU A 71 -5.66 28.78 0.48
CA GLU A 71 -5.73 30.15 -0.05
C GLU A 71 -6.71 31.01 0.76
N GLY A 72 -7.89 30.48 1.11
CA GLY A 72 -8.84 31.19 1.97
C GLY A 72 -8.28 31.49 3.37
N LYS A 73 -7.49 30.56 3.94
CA LYS A 73 -6.79 30.81 5.22
C LYS A 73 -5.67 31.84 5.07
N LEU A 74 -4.94 31.81 3.97
CA LEU A 74 -3.89 32.80 3.69
C LEU A 74 -4.50 34.20 3.61
N ALA A 75 -5.60 34.36 2.87
CA ALA A 75 -6.30 35.64 2.77
C ALA A 75 -6.84 36.14 4.13
N GLN A 76 -7.31 35.24 5.00
CA GLN A 76 -7.74 35.61 6.37
C GLN A 76 -6.57 36.09 7.24
N LEU A 77 -5.40 35.45 7.12
CA LEU A 77 -4.18 35.85 7.81
C LEU A 77 -3.67 37.20 7.31
N GLU A 78 -3.68 37.43 5.99
CA GLU A 78 -3.26 38.69 5.36
C GLU A 78 -4.17 39.88 5.74
N GLN A 79 -5.46 39.63 5.96
CA GLN A 79 -6.43 40.65 6.37
C GLN A 79 -6.42 40.94 7.89
N GLY A 80 -5.51 40.32 8.65
CA GLY A 80 -5.37 40.55 10.09
C GLY A 80 -6.58 40.14 10.93
N LYS A 81 -7.50 39.33 10.38
CA LYS A 81 -8.70 38.84 11.06
C LYS A 81 -8.50 37.43 11.62
N VAL A 82 -7.49 37.25 12.47
CA VAL A 82 -7.32 35.98 13.20
C VAL A 82 -7.01 36.23 14.67
N ASP A 83 -7.92 35.78 15.51
CA ASP A 83 -7.78 35.65 16.96
C ASP A 83 -6.71 34.58 17.28
N PRO A 84 -5.68 34.89 18.09
CA PRO A 84 -4.58 33.96 18.37
C PRO A 84 -4.98 32.64 19.04
N GLU A 85 -6.18 32.51 19.59
CA GLU A 85 -6.70 31.25 20.17
C GLU A 85 -7.36 30.31 19.15
N GLY A 86 -7.60 30.75 17.91
CA GLY A 86 -8.32 29.98 16.88
C GLY A 86 -7.45 29.07 15.99
N LEU A 87 -6.13 29.00 16.21
CA LEU A 87 -5.22 28.19 15.40
C LEU A 87 -5.13 26.75 15.94
N PRO A 88 -5.78 25.74 15.30
CA PRO A 88 -5.40 24.36 15.57
C PRO A 88 -3.94 24.22 15.14
N ARG A 89 -3.06 23.91 16.11
CA ARG A 89 -1.65 23.52 15.88
C ARG A 89 -1.60 22.59 14.67
N THR A 90 -1.17 23.14 13.54
CA THR A 90 -1.07 22.41 12.29
C THR A 90 0.08 21.43 12.44
N LYS A 91 -0.23 20.18 12.82
CA LYS A 91 0.70 19.06 12.62
C LYS A 91 1.09 19.10 11.14
N LYS A 92 2.37 19.39 10.87
CA LYS A 92 2.98 19.38 9.54
C LYS A 92 2.56 18.12 8.80
N LYS A 93 1.56 18.23 7.92
CA LYS A 93 1.29 17.25 6.88
C LYS A 93 2.28 17.57 5.76
N THR A 94 3.45 16.94 5.81
CA THR A 94 4.37 16.95 4.67
C THR A 94 3.73 16.19 3.52
N GLY A 95 3.23 16.94 2.53
CA GLY A 95 3.02 16.47 1.16
C GLY A 95 4.34 16.09 0.49
N PRO A 96 4.28 15.55 -0.74
CA PRO A 96 5.39 14.82 -1.37
C PRO A 96 6.57 15.75 -1.65
N SER A 97 7.69 15.52 -0.97
CA SER A 97 8.93 16.26 -1.19
C SER A 97 9.56 15.79 -2.50
N ILE A 98 9.54 16.67 -3.50
CA ILE A 98 10.40 16.61 -4.68
C ILE A 98 11.85 16.76 -4.17
N PRO A 99 12.78 15.85 -4.51
CA PRO A 99 14.13 15.87 -3.95
C PRO A 99 14.94 16.96 -4.64
N GLN A 100 14.98 18.16 -4.05
CA GLN A 100 15.96 19.17 -4.39
C GLN A 100 17.23 18.91 -3.59
N GLY A 101 18.29 18.55 -4.30
CA GLY A 101 19.57 18.19 -3.72
C GLY A 101 20.28 19.38 -3.11
N THR A 102 20.82 19.18 -1.92
CA THR A 102 22.15 19.67 -1.55
C THR A 102 22.77 18.65 -0.60
N ARG A 103 23.98 18.20 -0.95
CA ARG A 103 24.77 17.21 -0.22
C ARG A 103 25.23 17.79 1.12
N VAL A 104 24.98 17.06 2.19
CA VAL A 104 25.94 16.94 3.30
C VAL A 104 26.16 15.45 3.53
N SER A 105 27.39 15.01 3.28
CA SER A 105 27.83 13.63 3.42
C SER A 105 27.80 13.18 4.89
N LYS A 106 26.71 12.51 5.28
CA LYS A 106 26.73 11.52 6.36
C LYS A 106 26.12 10.23 5.78
N GLY A 107 26.80 9.11 6.03
CA GLY A 107 26.66 7.85 5.28
C GLY A 107 25.21 7.48 4.92
N ARG A 108 25.01 7.01 3.68
CA ARG A 108 23.74 6.48 3.20
C ARG A 108 23.11 5.58 4.29
N PRO A 109 21.93 5.91 4.84
CA PRO A 109 21.18 4.91 5.56
C PRO A 109 20.83 3.78 4.57
N ALA A 110 20.97 2.54 5.02
CA ALA A 110 20.65 1.35 4.25
C ALA A 110 19.28 1.48 3.54
N PRO A 111 19.09 0.88 2.36
CA PRO A 111 17.81 0.91 1.66
C PRO A 111 16.69 0.53 2.63
N SER A 112 15.66 1.39 2.73
CA SER A 112 14.56 1.16 3.67
C SER A 112 13.97 -0.22 3.43
N GLN A 113 13.92 -1.08 4.45
CA GLN A 113 13.58 -2.51 4.31
C GLN A 113 12.14 -2.80 3.80
N GLY A 114 11.36 -1.78 3.44
CA GLY A 114 9.98 -1.92 2.94
C GLY A 114 8.93 -2.09 4.04
N TYR A 115 9.32 -2.36 5.28
CA TYR A 115 8.42 -2.50 6.42
C TYR A 115 8.75 -1.53 7.57
N ARG A 116 7.81 -1.38 8.50
CA ARG A 116 7.96 -0.75 9.82
C ARG A 116 8.26 -1.84 10.83
N THR A 117 9.03 -1.52 11.86
CA THR A 117 9.32 -2.45 12.96
C THR A 117 8.75 -1.87 14.24
N TYR A 118 8.10 -2.73 15.01
CA TYR A 118 7.53 -2.49 16.33
C TYR A 118 7.99 -3.60 17.27
N THR A 119 7.88 -3.36 18.57
CA THR A 119 8.22 -4.35 19.60
C THR A 119 6.97 -4.63 20.42
N SER A 120 6.62 -5.91 20.59
CA SER A 120 5.49 -6.32 21.43
C SER A 120 5.77 -6.07 22.91
N ALA A 121 4.74 -6.21 23.75
CA ALA A 121 4.91 -6.21 25.21
C ALA A 121 5.94 -7.24 25.69
N ASP A 122 6.00 -8.39 25.01
CA ASP A 122 6.89 -9.50 25.34
C ASP A 122 8.28 -9.39 24.68
N GLY A 123 8.60 -8.24 24.08
CA GLY A 123 9.91 -7.99 23.44
C GLY A 123 10.06 -8.60 22.03
N LEU A 124 8.99 -9.15 21.45
CA LEU A 124 9.05 -9.80 20.14
C LEU A 124 8.95 -8.77 18.99
N PRO A 125 9.77 -8.88 17.93
CA PRO A 125 9.68 -7.98 16.78
C PRO A 125 8.38 -8.21 15.99
N ILE A 126 7.67 -7.12 15.73
CA ILE A 126 6.50 -7.07 14.84
C ILE A 126 6.82 -6.21 13.63
N LEU A 127 6.74 -6.79 12.43
CA LEU A 127 7.03 -6.15 11.16
C LEU A 127 5.73 -5.83 10.43
N VAL A 128 5.61 -4.63 9.86
CA VAL A 128 4.40 -4.17 9.15
C VAL A 128 4.77 -3.65 7.77
N GLY A 129 4.26 -4.28 6.71
CA GLY A 129 4.51 -3.84 5.33
C GLY A 129 3.98 -2.43 5.05
N LYS A 130 4.69 -1.64 4.24
CA LYS A 130 4.30 -0.25 3.92
C LYS A 130 3.46 -0.13 2.65
N THR A 131 3.71 -1.01 1.69
CA THR A 131 3.03 -1.03 0.38
C THR A 131 2.69 -2.47 -0.01
N ALA A 132 1.87 -2.65 -1.05
CA ALA A 132 1.53 -3.97 -1.56
C ALA A 132 2.75 -4.78 -2.04
N LYS A 133 3.78 -4.12 -2.61
CA LYS A 133 5.04 -4.77 -2.97
C LYS A 133 5.85 -5.16 -1.74
N ASP A 134 5.86 -4.29 -0.74
CA ASP A 134 6.55 -4.58 0.53
C ASP A 134 5.85 -5.69 1.31
N ASN A 135 4.53 -5.81 1.21
CA ASN A 135 3.76 -6.92 1.78
C ASN A 135 4.23 -8.26 1.19
N ASP A 136 4.37 -8.33 -0.14
CA ASP A 136 4.91 -9.52 -0.80
C ASP A 136 6.34 -9.80 -0.36
N HIS A 137 7.20 -8.78 -0.31
CA HIS A 137 8.59 -8.94 0.14
C HIS A 137 8.66 -9.42 1.60
N LEU A 138 7.92 -8.76 2.50
CA LEU A 138 7.85 -9.08 3.92
C LEU A 138 7.37 -10.52 4.12
N THR A 139 6.24 -10.88 3.51
CA THR A 139 5.64 -12.20 3.70
C THR A 139 6.43 -13.30 3.02
N LEU A 140 6.94 -13.08 1.80
CA LEU A 140 7.49 -14.16 0.99
C LEU A 140 9.01 -14.31 1.13
N LYS A 141 9.73 -13.24 1.45
CA LYS A 141 11.21 -13.20 1.48
C LYS A 141 11.80 -12.97 2.86
N VAL A 142 11.17 -12.12 3.68
CA VAL A 142 11.69 -11.76 5.01
C VAL A 142 11.20 -12.73 6.07
N ALA A 143 9.90 -13.04 6.07
CA ALA A 143 9.26 -13.90 7.06
C ALA A 143 9.73 -15.36 6.98
N ASN A 144 10.05 -15.93 8.14
CA ASN A 144 10.35 -17.34 8.31
C ASN A 144 9.05 -18.17 8.24
N PRO A 145 9.13 -19.47 7.86
CA PRO A 145 7.95 -20.34 7.78
C PRO A 145 7.10 -20.41 9.06
N ASP A 146 7.75 -20.35 10.23
CA ASP A 146 7.10 -20.46 11.55
C ASP A 146 6.79 -19.10 12.19
N ASP A 147 7.05 -17.99 11.49
CA ASP A 147 6.58 -16.68 11.94
C ASP A 147 5.05 -16.61 11.87
N LEU A 148 4.47 -15.79 12.74
CA LEU A 148 3.04 -15.49 12.70
C LEU A 148 2.79 -14.41 11.64
N TRP A 149 1.82 -14.65 10.77
CA TRP A 149 1.33 -13.68 9.78
C TRP A 149 -0.10 -13.27 10.12
N LEU A 150 -0.41 -11.97 9.96
CA LEU A 150 -1.73 -11.41 10.20
C LEU A 150 -2.15 -10.45 9.07
N HIS A 151 -3.46 -10.36 8.86
CA HIS A 151 -4.09 -9.40 7.96
C HIS A 151 -5.54 -9.10 8.38
N ALA A 152 -6.06 -7.93 8.01
CA ALA A 152 -7.46 -7.58 8.27
C ALA A 152 -8.41 -8.39 7.37
N ARG A 153 -9.48 -8.96 7.93
CA ARG A 153 -10.41 -9.78 7.13
C ARG A 153 -11.23 -8.91 6.18
N GLY A 154 -11.33 -9.32 4.93
CA GLY A 154 -12.27 -8.75 3.95
C GLY A 154 -11.97 -7.32 3.49
N THR A 155 -10.80 -6.77 3.81
CA THR A 155 -10.45 -5.39 3.47
C THR A 155 -8.99 -5.24 3.07
N PRO A 156 -8.60 -4.23 2.27
CA PRO A 156 -7.21 -3.90 2.05
C PRO A 156 -6.48 -3.54 3.37
N GLY A 157 -5.24 -4.01 3.49
CA GLY A 157 -4.41 -3.73 4.65
C GLY A 157 -2.95 -4.12 4.47
N SER A 158 -2.17 -3.80 5.49
CA SER A 158 -0.76 -4.19 5.57
C SER A 158 -0.65 -5.64 6.01
N HIS A 159 0.33 -6.36 5.46
CA HIS A 159 0.74 -7.64 6.04
C HIS A 159 1.52 -7.35 7.31
N VAL A 160 1.17 -8.05 8.39
CA VAL A 160 1.87 -7.95 9.67
C VAL A 160 2.49 -9.30 10.00
N VAL A 161 3.75 -9.29 10.42
CA VAL A 161 4.51 -10.50 10.76
C VAL A 161 5.11 -10.37 12.15
N VAL A 162 4.85 -11.32 13.04
CA VAL A 162 5.57 -11.46 14.31
C VAL A 162 6.71 -12.44 14.11
N ARG A 163 7.92 -12.00 14.42
CA ARG A 163 9.13 -12.84 14.36
C ARG A 163 9.11 -13.80 15.53
N LEU A 164 9.14 -15.09 15.23
CA LEU A 164 9.12 -16.16 16.22
C LEU A 164 10.32 -17.08 16.05
N GLU A 165 10.76 -17.67 17.15
CA GLU A 165 11.65 -18.82 17.10
C GLU A 165 10.90 -20.06 16.60
N LYS A 166 11.63 -21.00 16.03
CA LYS A 166 11.05 -22.21 15.45
C LYS A 166 10.28 -22.99 16.52
N GLY A 167 8.98 -23.21 16.28
CA GLY A 167 8.12 -23.96 17.20
C GLY A 167 7.64 -23.19 18.42
N ALA A 168 7.97 -21.89 18.54
CA ALA A 168 7.48 -21.07 19.63
C ALA A 168 5.98 -20.78 19.50
N THR A 169 5.28 -20.79 20.63
CA THR A 169 3.89 -20.33 20.71
C THR A 169 3.90 -18.82 20.90
N VAL A 170 3.09 -18.09 20.13
CA VAL A 170 2.94 -16.65 20.29
C VAL A 170 2.28 -16.33 21.64
N PRO A 171 2.88 -15.44 22.48
CA PRO A 171 2.22 -14.97 23.68
C PRO A 171 0.90 -14.25 23.37
N PRO A 172 -0.16 -14.39 24.20
CA PRO A 172 -1.44 -13.75 23.94
C PRO A 172 -1.37 -12.23 23.81
N GLU A 173 -0.49 -11.57 24.57
CA GLU A 173 -0.32 -10.12 24.51
C GLU A 173 0.39 -9.66 23.23
N THR A 174 1.42 -10.37 22.79
CA THR A 174 2.03 -10.17 21.46
C THR A 174 1.02 -10.36 20.33
N LEU A 175 0.14 -11.36 20.40
CA LEU A 175 -0.90 -11.57 19.39
C LEU A 175 -1.86 -10.37 19.32
N LYS A 176 -2.30 -9.86 20.47
CA LYS A 176 -3.16 -8.66 20.54
C LYS A 176 -2.47 -7.41 20.02
N ASP A 177 -1.16 -7.26 20.29
CA ASP A 177 -0.34 -6.16 19.77
C ASP A 177 -0.25 -6.19 18.25
N ALA A 178 0.07 -7.35 17.69
CA ALA A 178 0.13 -7.54 16.25
C ALA A 178 -1.24 -7.34 15.58
N ALA A 179 -2.31 -7.82 16.20
CA ALA A 179 -3.68 -7.61 15.70
C ALA A 179 -4.08 -6.14 15.74
N THR A 180 -3.69 -5.40 16.77
CA THR A 180 -3.93 -3.95 16.88
C THR A 180 -3.20 -3.19 15.77
N LEU A 181 -1.95 -3.53 15.47
CA LEU A 181 -1.21 -2.96 14.35
C LEU A 181 -1.86 -3.33 13.00
N THR A 182 -2.31 -4.58 12.86
CA THR A 182 -3.01 -5.05 11.65
C THR A 182 -4.27 -4.24 11.40
N LEU A 183 -5.09 -4.03 12.43
CA LEU A 183 -6.30 -3.22 12.36
C LEU A 183 -5.96 -1.76 12.03
N TRP A 184 -4.96 -1.18 12.70
CA TRP A 184 -4.52 0.20 12.49
C TRP A 184 -4.00 0.47 11.07
N PHE A 185 -3.32 -0.49 10.45
CA PHE A 185 -2.77 -0.36 9.09
C PHE A 185 -3.68 -1.00 8.02
N SER A 186 -4.99 -0.98 8.26
CA SER A 186 -6.04 -1.43 7.33
C SER A 186 -7.14 -0.39 7.19
N ASP A 187 -8.06 -0.57 6.24
CA ASP A 187 -9.21 0.34 6.10
C ASP A 187 -10.21 0.23 7.27
N LEU A 188 -10.18 -0.88 8.04
CA LEU A 188 -10.95 -1.05 9.28
C LEU A 188 -10.47 -0.12 10.41
N ARG A 189 -9.37 0.60 10.24
CA ARG A 189 -8.98 1.65 11.21
C ARG A 189 -10.09 2.67 11.44
N LYS A 190 -10.90 2.96 10.42
CA LYS A 190 -12.00 3.94 10.52
C LYS A 190 -13.14 3.49 11.43
N SER A 191 -13.42 2.19 11.49
CA SER A 191 -14.45 1.63 12.37
C SER A 191 -13.97 1.47 13.82
N GLY A 192 -12.66 1.58 14.07
CA GLY A 192 -12.08 1.38 15.41
C GLY A 192 -12.07 -0.07 15.88
N LYS A 193 -12.75 -0.99 15.19
CA LYS A 193 -12.86 -2.41 15.52
C LYS A 193 -13.05 -3.26 14.27
N GLY A 194 -12.71 -4.53 14.36
CA GLY A 194 -12.97 -5.49 13.30
C GLY A 194 -12.27 -6.82 13.50
N GLU A 195 -12.36 -7.66 12.49
CA GLU A 195 -11.82 -9.01 12.50
C GLU A 195 -10.44 -9.06 11.83
N VAL A 196 -9.47 -9.65 12.53
CA VAL A 196 -8.11 -9.91 12.05
C VAL A 196 -7.92 -11.40 11.89
N ILE A 197 -7.45 -11.83 10.72
CA ILE A 197 -7.02 -13.21 10.49
C ILE A 197 -5.55 -13.37 10.81
N TYR A 198 -5.19 -14.55 11.30
CA TYR A 198 -3.80 -14.91 11.54
C TYR A 198 -3.53 -16.39 11.27
N THR A 199 -2.32 -16.69 10.82
CA THR A 199 -1.83 -18.06 10.58
C THR A 199 -0.31 -18.07 10.62
N LEU A 200 0.32 -19.23 10.54
CA LEU A 200 1.76 -19.31 10.33
C LEU A 200 2.09 -18.95 8.87
N ARG A 201 3.18 -18.22 8.63
CA ARG A 201 3.56 -17.76 7.28
C ARG A 201 3.74 -18.91 6.28
N LYS A 202 4.07 -20.12 6.71
CA LYS A 202 4.14 -21.31 5.82
C LYS A 202 2.80 -21.67 5.17
N PHE A 203 1.68 -21.24 5.76
CA PHE A 203 0.32 -21.42 5.22
C PHE A 203 -0.14 -20.22 4.38
N VAL A 204 0.74 -19.26 4.11
CA VAL A 204 0.49 -18.12 3.23
C VAL A 204 1.26 -18.29 1.93
N ARG A 205 0.54 -18.25 0.81
CA ARG A 205 1.10 -18.52 -0.52
C ARG A 205 0.74 -17.43 -1.52
N LYS A 206 1.64 -17.20 -2.48
CA LYS A 206 1.41 -16.30 -3.61
C LYS A 206 0.97 -17.11 -4.82
N GLY A 207 -0.26 -16.90 -5.29
CA GLY A 207 -0.74 -17.49 -6.54
C GLY A 207 0.02 -16.93 -7.76
N LYS A 208 0.23 -17.75 -8.79
CA LYS A 208 0.83 -17.31 -10.05
C LYS A 208 -0.06 -16.23 -10.68
N GLY A 209 0.51 -15.08 -11.02
CA GLY A 209 -0.22 -13.95 -11.62
C GLY A 209 -1.01 -13.07 -10.64
N PHE A 210 -0.93 -13.32 -9.33
CA PHE A 210 -1.59 -12.48 -8.34
C PHE A 210 -0.98 -11.07 -8.32
N LYS A 211 -1.83 -10.05 -8.22
CA LYS A 211 -1.41 -8.65 -8.02
C LYS A 211 -0.55 -8.53 -6.75
N PRO A 212 0.37 -7.56 -6.66
CA PRO A 212 1.17 -7.35 -5.45
C PRO A 212 0.30 -7.26 -4.20
N GLY A 213 0.74 -7.88 -3.10
CA GLY A 213 0.01 -7.93 -1.83
C GLY A 213 -1.07 -9.02 -1.75
N SER A 214 -1.60 -9.51 -2.87
CA SER A 214 -2.62 -10.58 -2.84
C SER A 214 -1.99 -11.93 -2.52
N VAL A 215 -2.57 -12.68 -1.59
CA VAL A 215 -2.10 -14.01 -1.15
C VAL A 215 -3.28 -14.96 -0.92
N THR A 216 -3.02 -16.26 -1.01
CA THR A 216 -3.91 -17.32 -0.52
C THR A 216 -3.49 -17.68 0.89
N VAL A 217 -4.47 -17.83 1.79
CA VAL A 217 -4.25 -18.12 3.20
C VAL A 217 -4.94 -19.44 3.54
N GLU A 218 -4.21 -20.34 4.19
CA GLU A 218 -4.72 -21.62 4.68
C GLU A 218 -4.61 -21.67 6.21
N ARG A 219 -5.47 -22.49 6.85
CA ARG A 219 -5.44 -22.76 8.30
C ARG A 219 -5.47 -21.50 9.17
N GLU A 220 -6.17 -20.49 8.69
CA GLU A 220 -6.34 -19.23 9.41
C GLU A 220 -7.24 -19.41 10.63
N LYS A 221 -6.89 -18.66 11.68
CA LYS A 221 -7.77 -18.35 12.79
C LYS A 221 -8.13 -16.89 12.70
N SER A 222 -9.19 -16.48 13.39
CA SER A 222 -9.54 -15.07 13.49
C SER A 222 -9.63 -14.59 14.93
N LEU A 223 -9.46 -13.29 15.09
CA LEU A 223 -9.54 -12.57 16.33
C LEU A 223 -10.31 -11.27 16.07
N TRP A 224 -11.39 -11.07 16.83
CA TRP A 224 -12.05 -9.77 16.88
C TRP A 224 -11.29 -8.84 17.81
N ILE A 225 -10.98 -7.63 17.35
CA ILE A 225 -10.19 -6.65 18.13
C ILE A 225 -10.79 -5.24 17.98
N GLU A 226 -10.59 -4.44 19.02
CA GLU A 226 -10.93 -3.02 19.08
C GLU A 226 -9.66 -2.21 19.39
N LEU A 227 -9.49 -1.07 18.73
CA LEU A 227 -8.37 -0.17 18.91
C LEU A 227 -8.45 0.49 20.29
N LYS A 228 -7.51 0.14 21.16
CA LYS A 228 -7.26 0.85 22.41
C LYS A 228 -6.10 1.83 22.20
N GLU A 229 -6.34 3.12 22.49
CA GLU A 229 -5.34 4.17 22.28
C GLU A 229 -4.06 3.91 23.08
N ASP A 230 -4.19 3.49 24.33
CA ASP A 230 -3.07 3.21 25.24
C ASP A 230 -2.14 2.13 24.67
N ARG A 231 -2.71 1.04 24.13
CA ARG A 231 -1.95 -0.03 23.47
C ARG A 231 -1.25 0.48 22.23
N LEU A 232 -1.94 1.27 21.41
CA LEU A 232 -1.40 1.82 20.18
C LEU A 232 -0.26 2.82 20.44
N ASN A 233 -0.38 3.64 21.47
CA ASN A 233 0.62 4.61 21.88
C ASN A 233 1.88 3.90 22.38
N ARG A 234 1.72 2.87 23.24
CA ARG A 234 2.82 2.01 23.67
C ARG A 234 3.57 1.40 22.49
N LEU A 235 2.82 0.83 21.54
CA LEU A 235 3.42 0.18 20.37
C LEU A 235 4.18 1.15 19.48
N LYS A 236 3.70 2.38 19.32
CA LYS A 236 4.39 3.39 18.50
C LYS A 236 5.65 3.94 19.15
N GLY A 237 5.89 3.66 20.43
CA GLY A 237 6.87 4.35 21.25
C GLY A 237 6.43 5.80 21.42
N GLU A 238 6.33 6.28 22.66
CA GLU A 238 5.97 7.66 22.97
C GLU A 238 6.81 8.64 22.12
N THR A 239 6.22 9.14 21.02
CA THR A 239 6.71 10.32 20.33
C THR A 239 6.08 11.52 21.04
N ASN A 240 6.46 11.70 22.30
CA ASN A 240 6.25 12.90 23.11
C ASN A 240 7.41 12.97 24.10
N SER A 241 8.59 13.27 23.59
CA SER A 241 9.69 13.80 24.38
C SER A 241 10.06 15.15 23.74
N GLY A 242 9.74 16.24 24.45
CA GLY A 242 10.17 17.62 24.15
C GLY A 242 9.29 18.38 23.19
#